data_AF-A0A803SVZ2-F1
#
_entry.id   AF-A0A803SVZ2-F1
#
_cell.length_a   1.000
_cell.length_b   1.000
_cell.length_c   1.000
_cell.angle_alpha   90.00
_cell.angle_beta   90.00
_cell.angle_gamma   90.00
#
_symmetry.space_group_name_H-M   'P 1'
#
loop_
_entity.id
_entity.type
_entity.pdbx_description
1 polymer ?
#
loop_
_entity_poly.entity_id
_entity_poly.type
_entity_poly.pdbx_seq_one_letter_code
_entity_poly.pdbx_strand_id
1 'polypeptide(L)' 'MGFGDGQLYPWTDGLRRKDWHDYESIQKDAMRSGKGEQGKPYPLTEEDNDDSAYRENGFNIFVSNNIALERSLPDIRHPK' A
#
# COMPACT_ATOMS: atom_id res chain seq x y z
N MET A 1 31.11 -0.41 -5.33
CA MET A 1 30.60 0.98 -5.16
C MET A 1 29.80 1.31 -6.40
N GLY A 2 28.48 1.37 -6.31
CA GLY A 2 27.61 1.64 -7.45
C GLY A 2 26.24 2.08 -6.95
N PHE A 3 26.14 3.34 -6.54
CA PHE A 3 24.85 3.96 -6.26
C PHE A 3 24.32 4.51 -7.57
N GLY A 4 23.16 4.00 -8.00
CA GLY A 4 22.52 4.37 -9.25
C GLY A 4 22.16 5.86 -9.28
N ASP A 5 22.64 6.53 -10.31
CA ASP A 5 22.32 7.92 -10.60
C ASP A 5 20.83 8.03 -10.93
N GLY A 6 20.05 8.59 -10.00
CA GLY A 6 18.64 8.89 -10.22
C GLY A 6 18.48 9.79 -11.45
N GLN A 7 17.65 9.35 -12.41
CA GLN A 7 17.42 10.08 -13.66
C GLN A 7 16.94 11.52 -13.39
N LEU A 8 17.74 12.49 -13.82
CA LEU A 8 17.44 13.91 -13.76
C LEU A 8 16.83 14.34 -15.10
N TYR A 9 15.58 14.77 -15.08
CA TYR A 9 14.96 15.38 -16.26
C TYR A 9 15.17 16.91 -16.19
N PRO A 10 15.84 17.54 -17.18
CA PRO A 10 15.91 18.99 -17.27
C PRO A 10 14.59 19.53 -17.81
N TRP A 11 13.83 20.23 -16.98
CA TRP A 11 12.62 20.93 -17.38
C TRP A 11 13.00 22.31 -17.95
N THR A 12 12.16 22.86 -18.84
CA THR A 12 12.44 24.12 -19.57
C THR A 12 12.60 25.36 -18.71
N ASP A 13 12.30 25.28 -17.41
CA ASP A 13 12.46 26.34 -16.41
C ASP A 13 13.86 26.35 -15.75
N GLY A 14 14.75 25.43 -16.13
CA GLY A 14 16.10 25.30 -15.55
C GLY A 14 16.12 24.69 -14.15
N LEU A 15 14.96 24.31 -13.60
CA LEU A 15 14.86 23.64 -12.31
C LEU A 15 15.08 22.14 -12.47
N ARG A 16 16.00 21.59 -11.67
CA ARG A 16 16.18 20.14 -11.57
C ARG A 16 15.04 19.56 -10.73
N ARG A 17 14.27 18.65 -11.31
CA ARG A 17 13.27 17.87 -10.59
C ARG A 17 13.70 16.41 -10.55
N LYS A 18 13.24 15.71 -9.52
CA LYS A 18 13.49 14.29 -9.32
C LYS A 18 12.18 13.53 -9.42
N ASP A 19 12.20 12.40 -10.14
CA ASP A 19 11.14 11.41 -9.99
C ASP A 19 11.36 10.65 -8.68
N TRP A 20 10.36 10.69 -7.81
CA TRP A 20 10.38 10.04 -6.50
C TRP A 20 9.65 8.69 -6.51
N HIS A 21 9.13 8.24 -7.64
CA HIS A 21 8.52 6.92 -7.75
C HIS A 21 9.58 5.83 -7.61
N ASP A 22 9.45 5.02 -6.56
CA ASP A 22 10.17 3.77 -6.42
C ASP A 22 9.42 2.67 -7.18
N TYR A 23 9.73 2.52 -8.46
CA TYR A 23 9.08 1.54 -9.32
C TYR A 23 9.37 0.09 -8.90
N GLU A 24 10.50 -0.19 -8.24
CA GLU A 24 10.79 -1.54 -7.74
C GLU A 24 9.84 -1.89 -6.59
N SER A 25 9.66 -0.96 -5.63
CA SER A 25 8.71 -1.12 -4.54
C SER A 25 7.28 -1.30 -5.07
N ILE A 26 6.86 -0.48 -6.03
CA ILE A 26 5.53 -0.58 -6.66
C ILE A 26 5.31 -1.96 -7.29
N GLN A 27 6.30 -2.49 -8.02
CA GLN A 27 6.21 -3.82 -8.63
C GLN A 27 6.17 -4.94 -7.59
N LYS A 28 6.97 -4.82 -6.51
CA LYS A 28 6.93 -5.78 -5.40
C LYS A 28 5.56 -5.79 -4.73
N ASP A 29 5.00 -4.61 -4.43
CA ASP A 29 3.67 -4.49 -3.84
C ASP A 29 2.60 -5.06 -4.76
N ALA A 30 2.67 -4.83 -6.07
CA ALA A 30 1.72 -5.38 -7.04
C ALA A 30 1.71 -6.92 -7.10
N MET A 31 2.81 -7.57 -6.72
CA MET A 31 2.91 -9.04 -6.65
C MET A 31 2.46 -9.63 -5.31
N ARG A 32 2.18 -8.81 -4.30
CA ARG A 32 1.77 -9.30 -2.97
C ARG A 32 0.36 -9.89 -3.02
N SER A 33 0.20 -11.00 -2.33
CA SER A 33 -1.05 -11.76 -2.22
C SER A 33 -1.34 -12.12 -0.77
N GLY A 34 -2.61 -12.08 -0.39
CA GLY A 34 -3.04 -12.35 0.97
C GLY A 34 -4.33 -11.62 1.30
N LYS A 35 -4.83 -11.85 2.52
CA LYS A 35 -6.00 -11.12 3.06
C LYS A 35 -5.66 -9.64 3.16
N GLY A 36 -6.51 -8.79 2.57
CA GLY A 36 -6.34 -7.33 2.61
C GLY A 36 -5.29 -6.74 1.66
N GLU A 37 -4.49 -7.56 0.96
CA GLU A 37 -3.53 -7.07 -0.04
C GLU A 37 -4.25 -6.40 -1.21
N GLN A 38 -3.60 -5.40 -1.82
CA GLN A 38 -4.17 -4.52 -2.84
C GLN A 38 -5.42 -3.77 -2.34
N GLY A 39 -5.57 -3.60 -1.02
CA GLY A 39 -6.75 -3.00 -0.38
C GLY A 39 -8.06 -3.75 -0.61
N LYS A 40 -8.01 -5.02 -1.00
CA LYS A 40 -9.21 -5.85 -1.16
C LYS A 40 -9.91 -6.05 0.19
N PRO A 41 -11.25 -6.14 0.22
CA PRO A 41 -11.95 -6.41 1.46
C PRO A 41 -11.53 -7.78 2.03
N TYR A 42 -11.50 -7.86 3.36
CA TYR A 42 -11.24 -9.11 4.06
C TYR A 42 -12.47 -10.05 3.93
N PRO A 43 -12.28 -11.35 3.61
CA PRO A 43 -13.40 -12.30 3.54
C PRO A 43 -13.86 -12.66 4.96
N LEU A 44 -14.87 -11.96 5.46
CA LEU A 44 -15.44 -12.17 6.80
C LEU A 44 -16.06 -13.56 6.94
N THR A 45 -15.83 -14.20 8.08
CA THR A 45 -16.62 -15.34 8.58
C THR A 45 -17.63 -14.89 9.64
N GLU A 46 -18.47 -15.81 10.13
CA GLU A 46 -19.42 -15.48 11.21
C GLU A 46 -18.71 -15.10 12.51
N GLU A 47 -17.59 -15.75 12.83
CA GLU A 47 -16.78 -15.45 14.00
C GLU A 47 -16.16 -14.05 13.95
N ASP A 48 -15.85 -13.57 12.74
CA ASP A 48 -15.21 -12.26 12.53
C ASP A 48 -16.17 -11.09 12.76
N ASN A 49 -17.47 -11.35 12.82
CA ASN A 49 -18.52 -10.35 12.88
C ASN A 49 -19.13 -10.18 14.27
N ASP A 50 -18.51 -10.75 15.29
CA ASP A 50 -18.95 -10.59 16.68
C ASP A 50 -18.73 -9.15 17.18
N ASP A 51 -19.70 -8.62 17.92
CA ASP A 51 -19.66 -7.25 18.45
C ASP A 51 -18.44 -6.99 19.35
N SER A 52 -17.90 -8.03 20.01
CA SER A 52 -16.70 -7.92 20.82
C SER A 52 -15.47 -7.49 20.01
N ALA A 53 -15.43 -7.81 18.71
CA ALA A 53 -14.34 -7.41 17.82
C ALA A 53 -14.23 -5.88 17.65
N TYR A 54 -15.28 -5.13 17.98
CA TYR A 54 -15.32 -3.66 17.85
C TYR A 54 -15.21 -2.94 19.18
N ARG A 55 -15.43 -3.62 20.31
CA ARG A 55 -15.69 -2.99 21.62
C ARG A 55 -14.53 -2.14 22.15
N GLU A 56 -13.29 -2.59 21.93
CA GLU A 56 -12.10 -1.92 22.47
C GLU A 56 -11.65 -0.74 21.60
N ASN A 57 -11.71 -0.90 20.28
CA ASN A 57 -11.05 0.00 19.34
C ASN A 57 -12.02 0.85 18.49
N GLY A 58 -13.32 0.50 18.46
CA GLY A 58 -14.30 1.11 17.55
C GLY A 58 -14.17 0.66 16.08
N PHE A 59 -13.29 -0.32 15.81
CA PHE A 59 -13.14 -1.00 14.52
C PHE A 59 -12.87 -2.48 14.75
N ASN A 60 -13.05 -3.31 13.72
CA ASN A 60 -12.90 -4.76 13.82
C ASN A 60 -11.43 -5.16 14.02
N ILE A 61 -11.02 -5.39 15.28
CA ILE A 61 -9.64 -5.75 15.61
C ILE A 61 -9.27 -7.15 15.10
N PHE A 62 -10.25 -8.06 15.01
CA PHE A 62 -10.02 -9.38 14.47
C PHE A 62 -9.58 -9.32 13.00
N VAL A 63 -10.32 -8.57 12.17
CA VAL A 63 -9.95 -8.32 10.77
C VAL A 63 -8.57 -7.68 10.68
N SER A 64 -8.32 -6.63 11.48
CA SER A 64 -7.03 -5.93 11.48
C SER A 64 -5.86 -6.87 11.79
N ASN A 65 -6.00 -7.73 12.81
CA ASN A 65 -4.94 -8.67 13.22
C ASN A 65 -4.65 -9.75 12.17
N ASN A 66 -5.60 -10.02 11.26
CA ASN A 66 -5.45 -11.03 10.21
C ASN A 66 -5.01 -10.43 8.86
N ILE A 67 -4.78 -9.11 8.80
CA ILE A 67 -4.23 -8.43 7.64
C ILE A 67 -2.77 -8.10 7.91
N ALA A 68 -1.90 -8.28 6.91
CA ALA A 68 -0.48 -7.95 7.05
C ALA A 68 -0.28 -6.47 7.41
N LEU A 69 0.64 -6.20 8.35
CA LEU A 69 1.01 -4.83 8.75
C LEU A 69 1.52 -4.03 7.54
N GLU A 70 2.33 -4.68 6.71
CA GLU A 70 2.96 -4.09 5.53
C GLU A 70 2.12 -4.28 4.24
N ARG A 71 0.78 -4.38 4.32
CA ARG A 71 -0.04 -4.69 3.14
C ARG A 71 0.13 -3.66 2.01
N SER A 72 0.07 -4.14 0.78
CA SER A 72 -0.05 -3.30 -0.41
C SER A 72 -1.44 -2.65 -0.52
N LEU A 73 -1.50 -1.51 -1.21
CA LEU A 73 -2.71 -0.73 -1.45
C LEU A 73 -2.90 -0.47 -2.94
N PRO A 74 -4.16 -0.26 -3.41
CA PRO A 74 -4.42 0.07 -4.79
C PRO A 74 -4.02 1.53 -5.04
N ASP A 75 -3.34 1.78 -6.17
CA ASP A 75 -3.02 3.15 -6.58
C ASP A 75 -4.26 3.80 -7.22
N ILE A 76 -4.91 4.68 -6.46
CA ILE A 76 -6.10 5.43 -6.89
C ILE A 76 -5.80 6.90 -7.20
N ARG A 77 -4.53 7.26 -7.39
CA ARG A 77 -4.12 8.63 -7.71
C ARG A 77 -4.67 9.07 -9.07
N HIS A 78 -4.82 10.37 -9.25
CA HIS A 78 -5.26 10.93 -10.55
C HIS A 78 -4.26 10.53 -11.65
N PRO A 79 -4.73 10.11 -12.85
CA PRO A 79 -3.85 9.83 -13.97
C PRO A 79 -3.07 11.08 -14.38
N LYS A 80 -1.87 10.88 -14.91
CA LYS A 80 -1.03 11.96 -15.46
C LYS A 80 -1.41 12.26 -16.91
#